data_AF-A0A832UJS8-F1
#
_entry.id   AF-A0A832UJS8-F1
#
_cell.length_a   1.000
_cell.length_b   1.000
_cell.length_c   1.000
_cell.angle_alpha   90.00
_cell.angle_beta   90.00
_cell.angle_gamma   90.00
#
_symmetry.space_group_name_H-M   'P 1'
#
loop_
_entity.id
_entity.type
_entity.pdbx_description
1 polymer ?
#
loop_
_entity_poly.entity_id
_entity_poly.type
_entity_poly.pdbx_seq_one_letter_code
_entity_poly.pdbx_strand_id
1 'polypeptide(L)'
;MLTPSLVWAGNDGYAEKLINSQCKSCHRFEGKPKSKFELKAPDLMWGGVKFQRDWLIRRLMGQEDNLYPNGYRWDKMRLSLKHMVLTREEATVVADYMEKKLRDPRVKKSFVDMSTFTEMEATLGADIFRQYSCLGCHQIKDDEGKLIGGAISTTLFNAGNRYTLDWWSRFAENPQDFTPHSGEYIADISLRKARHIIGYVMTLGVKDFKFYEPWKSKEFKNADKDRGAQIYKEYCLQCHGKSGGGDGPGAKGLDPKPAVHANLPLSDYPDDYIYNLVYYGGKSVGKSPNMPDWGMTLPKQSLADVITYLRSTFKNQ
;
A
#
# COMPACT_ATOMS: atom_id res chain seq x y z
N MET A 1 -11.73 -37.41 -26.13
CA MET A 1 -11.89 -36.30 -25.14
C MET A 1 -11.16 -36.72 -23.87
N LEU A 2 -9.94 -36.22 -23.66
CA LEU A 2 -9.24 -36.40 -22.38
C LEU A 2 -9.96 -35.51 -21.35
N THR A 3 -10.38 -36.11 -20.24
CA THR A 3 -10.98 -35.37 -19.14
C THR A 3 -9.97 -34.36 -18.56
N PRO A 4 -10.37 -33.12 -18.26
CA PRO A 4 -9.47 -32.10 -17.69
C PRO A 4 -8.70 -32.64 -16.47
N SER A 5 -9.34 -33.46 -15.64
CA SER A 5 -8.76 -34.01 -14.41
C SER A 5 -7.47 -34.82 -14.60
N LEU A 6 -7.31 -35.56 -15.71
CA LEU A 6 -6.12 -36.39 -15.98
C LEU A 6 -4.92 -35.54 -16.40
N VAL A 7 -5.15 -34.50 -17.21
CA VAL A 7 -4.10 -33.56 -17.64
C VAL A 7 -3.63 -32.73 -16.45
N TRP A 8 -4.54 -32.34 -15.55
CA TRP A 8 -4.21 -31.57 -14.34
C TRP A 8 -3.43 -32.40 -13.31
N ALA A 9 -3.75 -33.69 -13.16
CA ALA A 9 -2.98 -34.59 -12.30
C ALA A 9 -1.56 -34.84 -12.86
N GLY A 10 -1.42 -34.92 -14.19
CA GLY A 10 -0.11 -35.01 -14.86
C GLY A 10 0.74 -33.75 -14.65
N ASN A 11 0.13 -32.58 -14.74
CA ASN A 11 0.83 -31.30 -14.54
C ASN A 11 1.25 -31.09 -13.07
N ASP A 12 0.40 -31.45 -12.10
CA ASP A 12 0.76 -31.38 -10.68
C ASP A 12 1.98 -32.28 -10.38
N GLY A 13 1.98 -33.52 -10.89
CA GLY A 13 3.11 -34.44 -10.71
C GLY A 13 4.40 -33.95 -11.39
N TYR A 14 4.28 -33.30 -12.55
CA TYR A 14 5.42 -32.68 -13.23
C TYR A 14 5.99 -31.50 -12.42
N ALA A 15 5.14 -30.62 -11.91
CA ALA A 15 5.54 -29.52 -11.05
C ALA A 15 6.27 -30.02 -9.79
N GLU A 16 5.76 -31.07 -9.14
CA GLU A 16 6.40 -31.67 -7.98
C GLU A 16 7.78 -32.23 -8.30
N LYS A 17 7.94 -32.90 -9.44
CA LYS A 17 9.25 -33.39 -9.90
C LYS A 17 10.23 -32.24 -10.08
N LEU A 18 9.82 -31.13 -10.72
CA LEU A 18 10.65 -29.94 -10.90
C LEU A 18 11.02 -29.32 -9.55
N ILE A 19 10.04 -29.10 -8.67
CA ILE A 19 10.26 -28.53 -7.32
C ILE A 19 11.22 -29.40 -6.51
N ASN A 20 11.02 -30.71 -6.49
CA ASN A 20 11.84 -31.65 -5.73
C ASN A 20 13.29 -31.69 -6.24
N SER A 21 13.49 -31.66 -7.56
CA SER A 21 14.81 -31.80 -8.17
C SER A 21 15.60 -30.48 -8.23
N GLN A 22 14.93 -29.35 -8.44
CA GLN A 22 15.60 -28.06 -8.71
C GLN A 22 15.46 -27.03 -7.59
N CYS A 23 14.42 -27.10 -6.75
CA CYS A 23 14.09 -26.02 -5.81
C CYS A 23 14.29 -26.40 -4.33
N LYS A 24 13.95 -27.64 -3.94
CA LYS A 24 13.93 -28.09 -2.53
C LYS A 24 15.30 -28.14 -1.84
N SER A 25 16.40 -28.10 -2.59
CA SER A 25 17.75 -28.00 -2.00
C SER A 25 17.99 -26.67 -1.27
N CYS A 26 17.27 -25.62 -1.66
CA CYS A 26 17.40 -24.26 -1.13
C CYS A 26 16.11 -23.75 -0.47
N HIS A 27 14.96 -23.96 -1.12
CA HIS A 27 13.67 -23.42 -0.70
C HIS A 27 12.85 -24.45 0.09
N ARG A 28 12.08 -23.97 1.06
CA ARG A 28 11.10 -24.80 1.77
C ARG A 28 9.70 -24.60 1.20
N PHE A 29 8.99 -25.71 1.07
CA PHE A 29 7.62 -25.76 0.52
C PHE A 29 6.59 -26.24 1.55
N GLU A 30 7.03 -26.65 2.74
CA GLU A 30 6.18 -27.18 3.80
C GLU A 30 6.78 -26.96 5.20
N GLY A 31 5.98 -27.26 6.22
CA GLY A 31 6.35 -27.17 7.63
C GLY A 31 5.98 -25.82 8.27
N LYS A 32 6.59 -25.53 9.43
CA LYS A 32 6.32 -24.31 10.19
C LYS A 32 7.24 -23.14 9.74
N PRO A 33 6.84 -21.87 9.94
CA PRO A 33 7.73 -20.74 9.73
C PRO A 33 9.05 -20.93 10.49
N LYS A 34 10.17 -20.57 9.87
CA LYS A 34 11.50 -20.60 10.49
C LYS A 34 12.16 -19.25 10.40
N SER A 35 13.03 -18.96 11.38
CA SER A 35 13.75 -17.70 11.36
C SER A 35 14.65 -17.60 10.13
N LYS A 36 14.79 -16.38 9.58
CA LYS A 36 15.72 -16.09 8.47
C LYS A 36 17.14 -16.60 8.75
N PHE A 37 17.57 -16.67 10.02
CA PHE A 37 18.90 -17.16 10.41
C PHE A 37 19.12 -18.65 10.11
N GLU A 38 18.05 -19.44 9.98
CA GLU A 38 18.09 -20.88 9.67
C GLU A 38 17.88 -21.20 8.17
N LEU A 39 17.55 -20.19 7.37
CA LEU A 39 17.10 -20.37 5.99
C LEU A 39 18.22 -20.12 4.98
N LYS A 40 18.30 -20.97 3.94
CA LYS A 40 19.22 -20.80 2.80
C LYS A 40 18.66 -19.87 1.73
N ALA A 41 17.34 -19.87 1.56
CA ALA A 41 16.58 -19.07 0.62
C ALA A 41 15.18 -18.79 1.19
N PRO A 42 14.40 -17.84 0.62
CA PRO A 42 13.05 -17.54 1.10
C PRO A 42 12.14 -18.76 1.08
N ASP A 43 11.29 -18.89 2.11
CA ASP A 43 10.24 -19.90 2.13
C ASP A 43 9.21 -19.65 1.02
N LEU A 44 8.83 -20.73 0.32
CA LEU A 44 7.88 -20.71 -0.80
C LEU A 44 6.56 -21.43 -0.47
N MET A 45 6.38 -21.93 0.75
CA MET A 45 5.19 -22.69 1.19
C MET A 45 3.86 -21.93 1.04
N TRP A 46 3.89 -20.59 0.95
CA TRP A 46 2.72 -19.74 0.66
C TRP A 46 2.86 -18.92 -0.62
N GLY A 47 3.77 -19.33 -1.51
CA GLY A 47 4.09 -18.58 -2.72
C GLY A 47 2.90 -18.36 -3.65
N GLY A 48 1.92 -19.27 -3.63
CA GLY A 48 0.73 -19.21 -4.48
C GLY A 48 -0.31 -18.15 -4.08
N VAL A 49 -0.25 -17.65 -2.84
CA VAL A 49 -1.08 -16.50 -2.40
C VAL A 49 -0.27 -15.21 -2.27
N LYS A 50 1.06 -15.33 -2.18
CA LYS A 50 1.97 -14.20 -1.97
C LYS A 50 2.28 -13.42 -3.23
N PHE A 51 2.51 -14.12 -4.34
CA PHE A 51 3.00 -13.51 -5.58
C PHE A 51 1.90 -13.40 -6.62
N GLN A 52 1.96 -12.33 -7.41
CA GLN A 52 1.14 -12.22 -8.62
C GLN A 52 1.63 -13.21 -9.66
N ARG A 53 0.69 -13.84 -10.38
CA ARG A 53 0.94 -14.89 -11.37
C ARG A 53 1.99 -14.50 -12.41
N ASP A 54 1.79 -13.36 -13.05
CA ASP A 54 2.66 -12.90 -14.14
C ASP A 54 4.09 -12.63 -13.66
N TRP A 55 4.23 -12.10 -12.45
CA TRP A 55 5.54 -11.95 -11.83
C TRP A 55 6.17 -13.29 -11.48
N LEU A 56 5.41 -14.25 -10.94
CA LEU A 56 5.92 -15.57 -10.60
C LEU A 56 6.46 -16.29 -11.84
N ILE A 57 5.73 -16.25 -12.97
CA ILE A 57 6.19 -16.83 -14.24
C ILE A 57 7.47 -16.15 -14.72
N ARG A 58 7.50 -14.80 -14.77
CA ARG A 58 8.70 -14.05 -15.20
C ARG A 58 9.89 -14.33 -14.27
N ARG A 59 9.66 -14.47 -12.97
CA ARG A 59 10.67 -14.83 -11.97
C ARG A 59 11.27 -16.21 -12.25
N LEU A 60 10.43 -17.22 -12.48
CA LEU A 60 10.87 -18.59 -12.77
C LEU A 60 11.62 -18.69 -14.11
N MET A 61 11.32 -17.80 -15.05
CA MET A 61 12.03 -17.66 -16.33
C MET A 61 13.30 -16.79 -16.23
N GLY A 62 13.70 -16.33 -15.04
CA GLY A 62 14.89 -15.50 -14.85
C GLY A 62 14.78 -14.08 -15.43
N GLN A 63 13.55 -13.57 -15.61
CA GLN A 63 13.24 -12.24 -16.18
C GLN A 63 12.98 -11.18 -15.11
N GLU A 64 13.43 -11.42 -13.88
CA GLU A 64 13.25 -10.55 -12.73
C GLU A 64 14.60 -10.22 -12.10
N ASP A 65 14.73 -8.99 -11.63
CA ASP A 65 15.91 -8.54 -10.91
C ASP A 65 16.17 -9.39 -9.66
N ASN A 66 17.42 -9.34 -9.19
CA ASN A 66 17.75 -9.94 -7.90
C ASN A 66 17.00 -9.21 -6.78
N LEU A 67 16.20 -9.96 -6.01
CA LEU A 67 15.39 -9.40 -4.92
C LEU A 67 16.24 -9.10 -3.69
N TYR A 68 17.37 -9.79 -3.52
CA TYR A 68 18.24 -9.65 -2.35
C TYR A 68 19.65 -9.28 -2.82
N PRO A 69 19.97 -7.97 -2.93
CA PRO A 69 21.23 -7.53 -3.53
C PRO A 69 22.46 -8.07 -2.79
N ASN A 70 22.38 -8.19 -1.46
CA ASN A 70 23.42 -8.79 -0.63
C ASN A 70 23.30 -10.32 -0.47
N GLY A 71 22.30 -10.95 -1.08
CA GLY A 71 21.94 -12.34 -0.87
C GLY A 71 20.92 -12.51 0.25
N TYR A 72 20.27 -13.67 0.29
CA TYR A 72 19.23 -13.92 1.29
C TYR A 72 19.80 -14.21 2.69
N ARG A 73 20.92 -14.93 2.76
CA ARG A 73 21.57 -15.30 4.02
C ARG A 73 22.21 -14.08 4.70
N TRP A 74 22.04 -14.01 6.01
CA TRP A 74 22.58 -12.95 6.86
C TRP A 74 24.11 -13.01 6.97
N ASP A 75 24.68 -14.22 6.99
CA ASP A 75 26.12 -14.48 7.16
C ASP A 75 26.95 -14.26 5.90
N LYS A 76 26.32 -13.83 4.80
CA LYS A 76 26.94 -13.63 3.48
C LYS A 76 27.69 -14.85 2.94
N MET A 77 27.52 -16.05 3.53
CA MET A 77 28.08 -17.28 2.98
C MET A 77 27.33 -17.60 1.69
N ARG A 78 27.90 -17.15 0.57
CA ARG A 78 27.36 -17.36 -0.77
C ARG A 78 27.87 -18.68 -1.31
N LEU A 79 26.95 -19.59 -1.57
CA LEU A 79 27.09 -20.43 -2.77
C LEU A 79 26.72 -19.51 -3.94
N SER A 80 27.69 -19.14 -4.78
CA SER A 80 27.43 -18.38 -6.00
C SER A 80 26.74 -19.28 -7.04
N LEU A 81 25.50 -19.69 -6.73
CA LEU A 81 24.65 -20.46 -7.62
C LEU A 81 23.72 -19.49 -8.34
N LYS A 82 23.79 -19.47 -9.66
CA LYS A 82 22.79 -18.79 -10.49
C LYS A 82 21.43 -19.43 -10.19
N HIS A 83 20.41 -18.62 -9.95
CA HIS A 83 19.06 -19.15 -9.74
C HIS A 83 18.61 -19.94 -10.98
N MET A 84 17.98 -21.09 -10.75
CA MET A 84 17.47 -21.95 -11.82
C MET A 84 16.49 -21.18 -12.70
N VAL A 85 16.53 -21.46 -14.01
CA VAL A 85 15.66 -20.86 -15.01
C VAL A 85 14.88 -21.97 -15.68
N LEU A 86 13.57 -21.82 -15.71
CA LEU A 86 12.64 -22.75 -16.34
C LEU A 86 12.21 -22.23 -17.73
N THR A 87 11.73 -23.13 -18.59
CA THR A 87 11.02 -22.70 -19.80
C THR A 87 9.69 -22.03 -19.43
N ARG A 88 9.03 -21.38 -20.39
CA ARG A 88 7.72 -20.75 -20.15
C ARG A 88 6.67 -21.77 -19.73
N GLU A 89 6.67 -22.94 -20.34
CA GLU A 89 5.74 -24.03 -20.08
C GLU A 89 5.95 -24.58 -18.67
N GLU A 90 7.20 -24.86 -18.30
CA GLU A 90 7.57 -25.32 -16.96
C GLU A 90 7.24 -24.27 -15.89
N ALA A 91 7.56 -23.00 -16.14
CA ALA A 91 7.24 -21.90 -15.24
C ALA A 91 5.73 -21.77 -15.02
N THR A 92 4.93 -21.95 -16.08
CA THR A 92 3.47 -21.92 -16.00
C THR A 92 2.94 -23.07 -15.17
N VAL A 93 3.43 -24.30 -15.40
CA VAL A 93 3.04 -25.49 -14.63
C VAL A 93 3.40 -25.35 -13.14
N VAL A 94 4.59 -24.83 -12.84
CA VAL A 94 4.99 -24.56 -11.44
C VAL A 94 4.12 -23.46 -10.83
N ALA A 95 3.82 -22.38 -11.55
CA ALA A 95 2.93 -21.32 -11.06
C ALA A 95 1.52 -21.84 -10.75
N ASP A 96 0.93 -22.67 -11.62
CA ASP A 96 -0.37 -23.33 -11.42
C ASP A 96 -0.37 -24.19 -10.14
N TYR A 97 0.67 -25.01 -9.98
CA TYR A 97 0.83 -25.82 -8.79
C TYR A 97 0.92 -24.97 -7.52
N MET A 98 1.73 -23.90 -7.54
CA MET A 98 1.89 -23.00 -6.40
C MET A 98 0.56 -22.33 -6.03
N GLU A 99 -0.15 -21.74 -6.99
CA GLU A 99 -1.45 -21.08 -6.77
C GLU A 99 -2.50 -22.03 -6.18
N LYS A 100 -2.48 -23.28 -6.63
CA LYS A 100 -3.41 -24.34 -6.19
C LYS A 100 -3.06 -24.90 -4.80
N LYS A 101 -1.77 -25.14 -4.51
CA LYS A 101 -1.34 -25.96 -3.36
C LYS A 101 -0.63 -25.15 -2.27
N LEU A 102 0.08 -24.09 -2.60
CA LEU A 102 0.92 -23.32 -1.68
C LEU A 102 0.19 -22.06 -1.21
N ARG A 103 -0.90 -22.29 -0.47
CA ARG A 103 -1.81 -21.25 0.02
C ARG A 103 -1.75 -21.14 1.55
N ASP A 104 -1.91 -19.93 2.06
CA ASP A 104 -2.11 -19.71 3.49
C ASP A 104 -3.59 -19.43 3.76
N PRO A 105 -4.32 -20.27 4.53
CA PRO A 105 -5.73 -20.04 4.82
C PRO A 105 -5.99 -18.77 5.64
N ARG A 106 -4.95 -18.21 6.27
CA ARG A 106 -5.02 -16.94 7.03
C ARG A 106 -5.02 -15.72 6.12
N VAL A 107 -4.57 -15.84 4.86
CA VAL A 107 -4.66 -14.75 3.89
C VAL A 107 -6.12 -14.61 3.45
N LYS A 108 -6.69 -13.43 3.72
CA LYS A 108 -8.08 -13.06 3.39
C LYS A 108 -8.08 -11.86 2.44
N LYS A 109 -9.27 -11.47 1.99
CA LYS A 109 -9.46 -10.25 1.22
C LYS A 109 -8.87 -9.05 1.97
N SER A 110 -8.06 -8.29 1.26
CA SER A 110 -7.39 -7.10 1.75
C SER A 110 -8.35 -6.06 2.37
N PHE A 111 -7.91 -5.41 3.45
CA PHE A 111 -8.56 -4.22 4.00
C PHE A 111 -8.18 -2.93 3.23
N VAL A 112 -7.13 -2.99 2.41
CA VAL A 112 -6.77 -1.97 1.44
C VAL A 112 -7.57 -2.19 0.17
N ASP A 113 -8.13 -1.11 -0.37
CA ASP A 113 -8.83 -1.09 -1.64
C ASP A 113 -8.15 -0.07 -2.55
N MET A 114 -7.42 -0.58 -3.55
CA MET A 114 -6.67 0.27 -4.48
C MET A 114 -7.57 1.08 -5.42
N SER A 115 -8.85 0.70 -5.59
CA SER A 115 -9.79 1.47 -6.41
C SER A 115 -10.20 2.80 -5.79
N THR A 116 -9.95 2.96 -4.49
CA THR A 116 -10.20 4.19 -3.72
C THR A 116 -8.92 4.84 -3.22
N PHE A 117 -7.75 4.38 -3.67
CA PHE A 117 -6.45 4.85 -3.19
C PHE A 117 -6.04 6.15 -3.90
N THR A 118 -5.83 7.21 -3.12
CA THR A 118 -5.52 8.54 -3.68
C THR A 118 -4.02 8.81 -3.75
N GLU A 119 -3.63 9.80 -4.53
CA GLU A 119 -2.24 10.27 -4.60
C GLU A 119 -1.74 10.78 -3.23
N MET A 120 -2.61 11.47 -2.48
CA MET A 120 -2.29 11.90 -1.12
C MET A 120 -2.02 10.70 -0.18
N GLU A 121 -2.79 9.61 -0.29
CA GLU A 121 -2.48 8.39 0.48
C GLU A 121 -1.13 7.78 0.08
N ALA A 122 -0.76 7.86 -1.20
CA ALA A 122 0.55 7.41 -1.67
C ALA A 122 1.68 8.27 -1.09
N THR A 123 1.53 9.60 -1.07
CA THR A 123 2.48 10.54 -0.45
C THR A 123 2.63 10.28 1.04
N LEU A 124 1.51 10.13 1.78
CA LEU A 124 1.54 9.77 3.20
C LEU A 124 2.24 8.42 3.41
N GLY A 125 2.01 7.44 2.54
CA GLY A 125 2.66 6.14 2.58
C GLY A 125 4.17 6.23 2.34
N ALA A 126 4.59 7.03 1.36
CA ALA A 126 6.01 7.29 1.07
C ALA A 126 6.71 7.98 2.25
N ASP A 127 6.05 8.95 2.88
CA ASP A 127 6.58 9.63 4.06
C ASP A 127 6.72 8.69 5.25
N ILE A 128 5.72 7.84 5.51
CA ILE A 128 5.83 6.81 6.54
C ILE A 128 6.97 5.84 6.20
N PHE A 129 7.11 5.43 4.94
CA PHE A 129 8.18 4.54 4.49
C PHE A 129 9.58 5.13 4.74
N ARG A 130 9.73 6.45 4.61
CA ARG A 130 10.98 7.18 4.92
C ARG A 130 11.17 7.36 6.43
N GLN A 131 10.14 7.80 7.14
CA GLN A 131 10.19 8.13 8.58
C GLN A 131 10.35 6.91 9.48
N TYR A 132 9.73 5.78 9.13
CA TYR A 132 9.82 4.52 9.89
C TYR A 132 11.03 3.67 9.49
N SER A 133 12.05 4.29 8.87
CA SER A 133 13.33 3.65 8.54
C SER A 133 13.21 2.41 7.65
N CYS A 134 12.12 2.23 6.89
CA CYS A 134 11.98 1.13 5.93
C CYS A 134 13.11 1.18 4.89
N LEU A 135 13.50 2.39 4.48
CA LEU A 135 14.66 2.64 3.63
C LEU A 135 15.99 2.19 4.24
N GLY A 136 16.10 2.03 5.55
CA GLY A 136 17.31 1.47 6.17
C GLY A 136 17.58 0.03 5.72
N CYS A 137 16.54 -0.71 5.37
CA CYS A 137 16.63 -2.13 5.01
C CYS A 137 16.19 -2.47 3.58
N HIS A 138 15.27 -1.68 2.99
CA HIS A 138 14.66 -1.97 1.70
C HIS A 138 15.08 -0.94 0.64
N GLN A 139 15.41 -1.43 -0.56
CA GLN A 139 15.67 -0.57 -1.70
C GLN A 139 14.42 -0.27 -2.52
N ILE A 140 14.24 1.00 -2.89
CA ILE A 140 13.23 1.47 -3.85
C ILE A 140 13.91 2.31 -4.94
N LYS A 141 13.14 2.76 -5.94
CA LYS A 141 13.58 3.80 -6.87
C LYS A 141 13.02 5.15 -6.44
N ASP A 142 13.81 6.20 -6.52
CA ASP A 142 13.33 7.58 -6.42
C ASP A 142 12.64 8.01 -7.74
N ASP A 143 12.21 9.26 -7.80
CA ASP A 143 11.44 9.81 -8.92
C ASP A 143 12.28 9.91 -10.20
N GLU A 144 13.60 10.01 -10.07
CA GLU A 144 14.58 9.94 -11.17
C GLU A 144 14.93 8.49 -11.57
N GLY A 145 14.37 7.49 -10.89
CA GLY A 145 14.58 6.07 -11.16
C GLY A 145 15.87 5.49 -10.57
N LYS A 146 16.61 6.26 -9.75
CA LYS A 146 17.82 5.82 -9.07
C LYS A 146 17.46 4.97 -7.85
N LEU A 147 18.24 3.91 -7.64
CA LEU A 147 18.08 3.04 -6.48
C LEU A 147 18.55 3.74 -5.20
N ILE A 148 17.66 3.79 -4.22
CA ILE A 148 17.89 4.33 -2.88
C ILE A 148 17.54 3.30 -1.81
N GLY A 149 18.06 3.49 -0.59
CA GLY A 149 17.82 2.59 0.55
C GLY A 149 18.87 1.50 0.72
N GLY A 150 18.77 0.76 1.83
CA GLY A 150 19.70 -0.26 2.25
C GLY A 150 19.46 -1.60 1.54
N ALA A 151 20.55 -2.28 1.18
CA ALA A 151 20.53 -3.58 0.52
C ALA A 151 20.46 -4.77 1.50
N ILE A 152 19.77 -4.61 2.64
CA ILE A 152 19.75 -5.62 3.73
C ILE A 152 18.62 -6.63 3.54
N SER A 153 17.48 -6.15 3.05
CA SER A 153 16.25 -6.92 2.85
C SER A 153 15.86 -6.95 1.37
N THR A 154 14.68 -7.51 1.09
CA THR A 154 14.17 -7.59 -0.26
C THR A 154 13.99 -6.20 -0.87
N THR A 155 14.35 -6.02 -2.13
CA THR A 155 14.03 -4.80 -2.88
C THR A 155 12.51 -4.65 -3.03
N LEU A 156 12.01 -3.42 -3.05
CA LEU A 156 10.59 -3.09 -3.17
C LEU A 156 10.27 -2.18 -4.38
N PHE A 157 11.26 -1.76 -5.17
CA PHE A 157 11.06 -0.90 -6.35
C PHE A 157 10.09 -1.43 -7.42
N ASN A 158 9.75 -2.73 -7.39
CA ASN A 158 8.78 -3.37 -8.28
C ASN A 158 7.72 -4.16 -7.50
N ALA A 159 7.45 -3.77 -6.25
CA ALA A 159 6.58 -4.51 -5.35
C ALA A 159 5.13 -4.56 -5.83
N GLY A 160 4.65 -3.52 -6.52
CA GLY A 160 3.29 -3.43 -7.05
C GLY A 160 2.96 -4.43 -8.15
N ASN A 161 3.97 -4.91 -8.87
CA ASN A 161 3.81 -6.01 -9.84
C ASN A 161 4.12 -7.38 -9.23
N ARG A 162 4.67 -7.44 -8.01
CA ARG A 162 5.20 -8.67 -7.41
C ARG A 162 4.22 -9.34 -6.47
N TYR A 163 3.70 -8.58 -5.52
CA TYR A 163 2.96 -9.14 -4.39
C TYR A 163 1.47 -8.98 -4.59
N THR A 164 0.68 -9.89 -4.04
CA THR A 164 -0.76 -9.71 -3.96
C THR A 164 -1.11 -8.73 -2.82
N LEU A 165 -2.21 -8.00 -3.00
CA LEU A 165 -2.69 -7.05 -2.00
C LEU A 165 -3.18 -7.78 -0.72
N ASP A 166 -3.81 -8.94 -0.89
CA ASP A 166 -4.28 -9.81 0.20
C ASP A 166 -3.12 -10.29 1.08
N TRP A 167 -2.01 -10.70 0.46
CA TRP A 167 -0.82 -11.09 1.21
C TRP A 167 -0.21 -9.93 1.98
N TRP A 168 -0.13 -8.73 1.39
CA TRP A 168 0.39 -7.55 2.09
C TRP A 168 -0.45 -7.19 3.31
N SER A 169 -1.78 -7.21 3.18
CA SER A 169 -2.69 -6.98 4.31
C SER A 169 -2.45 -7.99 5.42
N ARG A 170 -2.36 -9.28 5.07
CA ARG A 170 -2.10 -10.32 6.07
C ARG A 170 -0.70 -10.23 6.68
N PHE A 171 0.29 -9.87 5.89
CA PHE A 171 1.66 -9.68 6.36
C PHE A 171 1.73 -8.53 7.37
N ALA A 172 1.01 -7.42 7.13
CA ALA A 172 0.98 -6.28 8.03
C ALA A 172 0.35 -6.60 9.39
N GLU A 173 -0.61 -7.52 9.46
CA GLU A 173 -1.22 -7.95 10.73
C GLU A 173 -0.23 -8.69 11.65
N ASN A 174 0.55 -9.61 11.09
CA ASN A 174 1.58 -10.34 11.86
C ASN A 174 2.66 -10.92 10.93
N PRO A 175 3.79 -10.21 10.75
CA PRO A 175 4.92 -10.64 9.92
C PRO A 175 5.58 -11.95 10.39
N GLN A 176 5.55 -12.22 11.69
CA GLN A 176 6.21 -13.38 12.32
C GLN A 176 5.58 -14.71 11.90
N ASP A 177 4.33 -14.68 11.45
CA ASP A 177 3.63 -15.83 10.90
C ASP A 177 4.20 -16.34 9.56
N PHE A 178 5.10 -15.56 8.94
CA PHE A 178 5.75 -15.91 7.68
C PHE A 178 7.26 -16.12 7.86
N THR A 179 7.94 -15.22 8.55
CA THR A 179 9.38 -15.34 8.80
C THR A 179 9.68 -14.77 10.18
N PRO A 180 9.80 -15.62 11.21
CA PRO A 180 10.22 -15.19 12.54
C PRO A 180 11.53 -14.39 12.54
N HIS A 181 11.62 -13.38 13.39
CA HIS A 181 12.75 -12.43 13.45
C HIS A 181 12.89 -11.55 12.20
N SER A 182 11.78 -11.30 11.49
CA SER A 182 11.72 -10.42 10.33
C SER A 182 10.43 -9.59 10.31
N GLY A 183 10.57 -8.29 10.13
CA GLY A 183 9.46 -7.38 9.88
C GLY A 183 8.71 -6.92 11.14
N GLU A 184 9.27 -7.11 12.33
CA GLU A 184 8.66 -6.73 13.63
C GLU A 184 8.16 -5.29 13.63
N TYR A 185 8.87 -4.39 12.96
CA TYR A 185 8.57 -2.96 12.91
C TYR A 185 7.23 -2.63 12.22
N ILE A 186 6.63 -3.57 11.48
CA ILE A 186 5.33 -3.36 10.82
C ILE A 186 4.17 -3.64 11.78
N ALA A 187 4.37 -4.47 12.82
CA ALA A 187 3.29 -4.89 13.71
C ALA A 187 2.74 -3.75 14.60
N ASP A 188 3.48 -2.66 14.78
CA ASP A 188 3.08 -1.49 15.60
C ASP A 188 2.40 -0.37 14.78
N ILE A 189 1.95 -0.68 13.56
CA ILE A 189 1.36 0.30 12.64
C ILE A 189 -0.17 0.17 12.67
N SER A 190 -0.87 1.29 12.92
CA SER A 190 -2.34 1.31 12.84
C SER A 190 -2.83 0.94 11.44
N LEU A 191 -4.02 0.35 11.30
CA LEU A 191 -4.57 -0.06 10.00
C LEU A 191 -4.61 1.06 8.97
N ARG A 192 -4.84 2.31 9.40
CA ARG A 192 -4.80 3.48 8.51
C ARG A 192 -3.40 3.74 7.95
N LYS A 193 -2.38 3.72 8.80
CA LYS A 193 -0.98 3.85 8.34
C LYS A 193 -0.56 2.65 7.49
N ALA A 194 -1.01 1.45 7.85
CA ALA A 194 -0.77 0.24 7.06
C ALA A 194 -1.40 0.36 5.67
N ARG A 195 -2.61 0.92 5.54
CA ARG A 195 -3.23 1.22 4.25
C ARG A 195 -2.36 2.14 3.39
N HIS A 196 -1.83 3.22 3.95
CA HIS A 196 -0.97 4.16 3.21
C HIS A 196 0.33 3.48 2.76
N ILE A 197 1.02 2.75 3.64
CA ILE A 197 2.26 2.05 3.29
C ILE A 197 2.02 0.95 2.25
N ILE A 198 1.03 0.08 2.47
CA ILE A 198 0.71 -1.00 1.53
C ILE A 198 0.34 -0.40 0.18
N GLY A 199 -0.54 0.59 0.15
CA GLY A 199 -0.95 1.23 -1.10
C GLY A 199 0.22 1.88 -1.83
N TYR A 200 1.09 2.61 -1.13
CA TYR A 200 2.33 3.16 -1.69
C TYR A 200 3.24 2.07 -2.26
N VAL A 201 3.53 1.01 -1.49
CA VAL A 201 4.35 -0.11 -1.96
C VAL A 201 3.72 -0.80 -3.18
N MET A 202 2.39 -0.82 -3.26
CA MET A 202 1.64 -1.36 -4.40
C MET A 202 1.65 -0.46 -5.63
N THR A 203 2.05 0.82 -5.54
CA THR A 203 2.28 1.65 -6.73
C THR A 203 3.70 1.49 -7.30
N LEU A 204 4.66 1.01 -6.49
CA LEU A 204 6.06 0.89 -6.91
C LEU A 204 6.25 -0.08 -8.08
N GLY A 205 6.72 0.46 -9.20
CA GLY A 205 6.98 -0.26 -10.46
C GLY A 205 5.75 -0.41 -11.37
N VAL A 206 4.57 0.04 -10.94
CA VAL A 206 3.36 0.04 -11.77
C VAL A 206 3.39 1.27 -12.67
N LYS A 207 3.44 1.06 -13.99
CA LYS A 207 3.40 2.15 -14.97
C LYS A 207 2.00 2.75 -15.02
N ASP A 208 1.94 4.07 -15.11
CA ASP A 208 0.70 4.84 -15.31
C ASP A 208 -0.40 4.54 -14.28
N PHE A 209 -0.02 4.24 -13.02
CA PHE A 209 -0.97 3.99 -11.94
C PHE A 209 -1.98 5.15 -11.85
N LYS A 210 -3.27 4.83 -11.90
CA LYS A 210 -4.34 5.82 -11.84
C LYS A 210 -4.86 5.94 -10.42
N PHE A 211 -4.53 7.07 -9.79
CA PHE A 211 -5.04 7.39 -8.47
C PHE A 211 -6.54 7.71 -8.52
N TYR A 212 -7.23 7.33 -7.45
CA TYR A 212 -8.61 7.73 -7.23
C TYR A 212 -8.67 9.22 -6.92
N GLU A 213 -9.61 9.91 -7.55
CA GLU A 213 -9.88 11.34 -7.38
C GLU A 213 -11.27 11.49 -6.72
N PRO A 214 -11.34 11.59 -5.38
CA PRO A 214 -12.62 11.66 -4.66
C PRO A 214 -13.53 12.79 -5.13
N TRP A 215 -12.97 13.93 -5.54
CA TRP A 215 -13.72 15.07 -6.08
C TRP A 215 -14.47 14.80 -7.38
N LYS A 216 -14.18 13.68 -8.08
CA LYS A 216 -14.93 13.25 -9.28
C LYS A 216 -16.02 12.22 -8.98
N SER A 217 -16.22 11.87 -7.71
CA SER A 217 -17.12 10.81 -7.29
C SER A 217 -18.61 11.17 -7.41
N LYS A 218 -19.49 10.19 -7.19
CA LYS A 218 -20.95 10.41 -7.14
C LYS A 218 -21.33 11.34 -5.99
N GLU A 219 -20.64 11.25 -4.86
CA GLU A 219 -20.88 12.08 -3.68
C GLU A 219 -20.67 13.56 -4.00
N PHE A 220 -19.60 13.90 -4.72
CA PHE A 220 -19.33 15.27 -5.17
C PHE A 220 -20.34 15.77 -6.21
N LYS A 221 -20.80 14.90 -7.12
CA LYS A 221 -21.87 15.26 -8.07
C LYS A 221 -23.21 15.56 -7.40
N ASN A 222 -23.48 14.91 -6.26
CA ASN A 222 -24.71 15.08 -5.49
C ASN A 222 -24.54 16.01 -4.27
N ALA A 223 -23.42 16.73 -4.21
CA ALA A 223 -23.10 17.57 -3.08
C ALA A 223 -24.10 18.73 -2.96
N ASP A 224 -24.51 19.03 -1.73
CA ASP A 224 -25.51 20.05 -1.44
C ASP A 224 -24.95 21.06 -0.44
N LYS A 225 -25.07 22.34 -0.79
CA LYS A 225 -24.52 23.44 0.01
C LYS A 225 -25.26 23.60 1.34
N ASP A 226 -26.56 23.31 1.41
CA ASP A 226 -27.36 23.54 2.61
C ASP A 226 -27.09 22.44 3.64
N ARG A 227 -26.94 21.19 3.19
CA ARG A 227 -26.36 20.11 4.02
C ARG A 227 -24.95 20.47 4.47
N GLY A 228 -24.13 21.00 3.56
CA GLY A 228 -22.76 21.43 3.86
C GLY A 228 -22.70 22.53 4.93
N ALA A 229 -23.65 23.47 4.91
CA ALA A 229 -23.77 24.53 5.92
C ALA A 229 -24.05 23.95 7.32
N GLN A 230 -24.88 22.90 7.40
CA GLN A 230 -25.15 22.20 8.66
C GLN A 230 -23.90 21.49 9.18
N ILE A 231 -23.16 20.77 8.31
CA ILE A 231 -21.89 20.14 8.69
C ILE A 231 -20.86 21.20 9.14
N TYR A 232 -20.76 22.33 8.45
CA TYR A 232 -19.87 23.42 8.85
C TYR A 232 -20.22 23.96 10.25
N LYS A 233 -21.51 24.13 10.55
CA LYS A 233 -21.98 24.56 11.86
C LYS A 233 -21.62 23.58 12.96
N GLU A 234 -21.73 22.28 12.71
CA GLU A 234 -21.46 21.21 13.69
C GLU A 234 -19.97 21.00 13.95
N TYR A 235 -19.14 21.01 12.91
CA TYR A 235 -17.75 20.55 12.99
C TYR A 235 -16.70 21.65 12.78
N CYS A 236 -17.02 22.73 12.07
CA CYS A 236 -16.02 23.73 11.63
C CYS A 236 -16.14 25.07 12.35
N LEU A 237 -17.36 25.49 12.69
CA LEU A 237 -17.68 26.82 13.23
C LEU A 237 -16.96 27.10 14.55
N GLN A 238 -16.73 26.08 15.38
CA GLN A 238 -16.07 26.26 16.68
C GLN A 238 -14.69 26.89 16.55
N CYS A 239 -13.97 26.62 15.46
CA CYS A 239 -12.66 27.23 15.17
C CYS A 239 -12.76 28.33 14.12
N HIS A 240 -13.47 28.10 13.01
CA HIS A 240 -13.47 29.01 11.86
C HIS A 240 -14.47 30.16 11.96
N GLY A 241 -15.40 30.11 12.92
CA GLY A 241 -16.42 31.15 13.11
C GLY A 241 -17.57 31.08 12.10
N LYS A 242 -18.70 31.71 12.44
CA LYS A 242 -19.94 31.68 11.63
C LYS A 242 -19.77 32.36 10.27
N SER A 243 -19.02 33.46 10.24
CA SER A 243 -18.68 34.21 9.03
C SER A 243 -17.39 33.72 8.36
N GLY A 244 -16.75 32.67 8.86
CA GLY A 244 -15.43 32.25 8.38
C GLY A 244 -14.31 33.20 8.81
N GLY A 245 -14.49 33.93 9.92
CA GLY A 245 -13.54 34.93 10.43
C GLY A 245 -12.30 34.35 11.11
N GLY A 246 -12.20 33.03 11.29
CA GLY A 246 -11.14 32.41 12.09
C GLY A 246 -11.22 32.79 13.58
N ASP A 247 -12.41 33.19 14.03
CA ASP A 247 -12.71 33.81 15.32
C ASP A 247 -13.71 32.99 16.14
N GLY A 248 -13.86 31.70 15.82
CA GLY A 248 -14.69 30.79 16.60
C GLY A 248 -14.23 30.69 18.06
N PRO A 249 -15.11 30.28 19.00
CA PRO A 249 -14.77 30.21 20.42
C PRO A 249 -13.53 29.36 20.73
N GLY A 250 -13.25 28.33 19.93
CA GLY A 250 -12.05 27.49 20.01
C GLY A 250 -10.78 28.12 19.43
N ALA A 251 -10.86 29.23 18.70
CA ALA A 251 -9.72 29.87 18.05
C ALA A 251 -8.79 30.62 19.00
N LYS A 252 -9.28 31.04 20.19
CA LYS A 252 -8.58 31.96 21.09
C LYS A 252 -7.20 31.46 21.56
N GLY A 253 -7.02 30.14 21.69
CA GLY A 253 -5.78 29.52 22.15
C GLY A 253 -4.91 28.91 21.05
N LEU A 254 -5.27 29.08 19.78
CA LEU A 254 -4.57 28.42 18.67
C LEU A 254 -3.52 29.35 18.05
N ASP A 255 -2.30 28.84 17.93
CA ASP A 255 -1.21 29.43 17.16
C ASP A 255 -0.68 28.41 16.13
N PRO A 256 -0.72 28.70 14.81
CA PRO A 256 -1.37 29.86 14.21
C PRO A 256 -2.89 29.83 14.39
N LYS A 257 -3.51 31.01 14.29
CA LYS A 257 -4.98 31.13 14.26
C LYS A 257 -5.57 30.38 13.06
N PRO A 258 -6.83 29.90 13.16
CA PRO A 258 -7.54 29.30 12.04
C PRO A 258 -7.59 30.24 10.83
N ALA A 259 -7.59 29.66 9.63
CA ALA A 259 -7.69 30.41 8.40
C ALA A 259 -9.00 31.22 8.35
N VAL A 260 -8.89 32.47 7.92
CA VAL A 260 -10.01 33.38 7.68
C VAL A 260 -10.62 33.05 6.33
N HIS A 261 -11.53 32.08 6.28
CA HIS A 261 -12.19 31.65 5.03
C HIS A 261 -12.79 32.82 4.25
N ALA A 262 -13.35 33.82 4.92
CA ALA A 262 -13.96 35.00 4.27
C ALA A 262 -13.02 35.72 3.28
N ASN A 263 -11.72 35.71 3.57
CA ASN A 263 -10.68 36.38 2.78
C ASN A 263 -9.93 35.43 1.85
N LEU A 264 -10.43 34.20 1.66
CA LEU A 264 -9.81 33.21 0.81
C LEU A 264 -10.67 32.96 -0.43
N PRO A 265 -10.07 32.89 -1.63
CA PRO A 265 -10.78 32.51 -2.84
C PRO A 265 -10.94 30.98 -2.87
N LEU A 266 -11.73 30.42 -1.95
CA LEU A 266 -11.88 28.96 -1.81
C LEU A 266 -12.50 28.32 -3.07
N SER A 267 -13.24 29.07 -3.88
CA SER A 267 -13.71 28.62 -5.19
C SER A 267 -12.57 28.26 -6.14
N ASP A 268 -11.43 28.94 -6.02
CA ASP A 268 -10.33 28.88 -6.98
C ASP A 268 -9.26 27.87 -6.56
N TYR A 269 -9.38 27.33 -5.34
CA TYR A 269 -8.44 26.34 -4.83
C TYR A 269 -8.57 25.04 -5.61
N PRO A 270 -7.46 24.33 -5.89
CA PRO A 270 -7.51 23.00 -6.49
C PRO A 270 -8.36 22.01 -5.68
N ASP A 271 -9.08 21.13 -6.37
CA ASP A 271 -9.97 20.13 -5.74
C ASP A 271 -9.25 19.19 -4.80
N ASP A 272 -8.07 18.73 -5.21
CA ASP A 272 -7.18 17.91 -4.41
C ASP A 272 -6.74 18.63 -3.14
N TYR A 273 -6.34 19.90 -3.24
CA TYR A 273 -5.88 20.68 -2.09
C TYR A 273 -6.96 20.79 -1.02
N ILE A 274 -8.18 21.25 -1.37
CA ILE A 274 -9.24 21.44 -0.37
C ILE A 274 -9.74 20.10 0.18
N TYR A 275 -9.82 19.07 -0.67
CA TYR A 275 -10.19 17.73 -0.22
C TYR A 275 -9.17 17.21 0.80
N ASN A 276 -7.89 17.28 0.47
CA ASN A 276 -6.83 16.76 1.33
C ASN A 276 -6.75 17.53 2.65
N LEU A 277 -6.88 18.87 2.60
CA LEU A 277 -6.93 19.73 3.79
C LEU A 277 -8.05 19.32 4.75
N VAL A 278 -9.25 19.05 4.25
CA VAL A 278 -10.39 18.65 5.09
C VAL A 278 -10.28 17.18 5.51
N TYR A 279 -9.95 16.28 4.58
CA TYR A 279 -9.94 14.85 4.83
C TYR A 279 -8.77 14.39 5.71
N TYR A 280 -7.56 14.87 5.43
CA TYR A 280 -6.31 14.50 6.12
C TYR A 280 -5.79 15.58 7.09
N GLY A 281 -6.51 16.70 7.22
CA GLY A 281 -6.17 17.79 8.12
C GLY A 281 -5.08 18.72 7.60
N GLY A 282 -4.79 19.78 8.36
CA GLY A 282 -3.89 20.86 7.93
C GLY A 282 -2.47 20.39 7.59
N LYS A 283 -1.92 19.47 8.39
CA LYS A 283 -0.56 18.95 8.21
C LYS A 283 -0.35 18.31 6.83
N SER A 284 -1.37 17.69 6.25
CA SER A 284 -1.29 16.99 4.95
C SER A 284 -0.94 17.91 3.78
N VAL A 285 -1.23 19.21 3.93
CA VAL A 285 -0.98 20.25 2.92
C VAL A 285 -0.04 21.34 3.46
N GLY A 286 0.82 20.98 4.43
CA GLY A 286 1.82 21.89 4.99
C GLY A 286 1.26 23.02 5.87
N LYS A 287 0.03 22.88 6.38
CA LYS A 287 -0.59 23.82 7.33
C LYS A 287 -0.54 23.29 8.76
N SER A 288 -1.06 24.08 9.70
CA SER A 288 -1.04 23.75 11.13
C SER A 288 -1.68 22.39 11.41
N PRO A 289 -1.05 21.54 12.27
CA PRO A 289 -1.65 20.29 12.72
C PRO A 289 -2.87 20.50 13.63
N ASN A 290 -3.14 21.75 14.07
CA ASN A 290 -4.33 22.08 14.85
C ASN A 290 -5.63 21.97 14.04
N MET A 291 -5.55 22.00 12.71
CA MET A 291 -6.69 21.64 11.85
C MET A 291 -6.77 20.11 11.76
N PRO A 292 -7.74 19.46 12.44
CA PRO A 292 -7.80 18.01 12.52
C PRO A 292 -8.17 17.38 11.19
N ASP A 293 -7.96 16.08 11.08
CA ASP A 293 -8.44 15.29 9.95
C ASP A 293 -9.90 14.87 10.16
N TRP A 294 -10.71 14.99 9.11
CA TRP A 294 -12.14 14.65 9.17
C TRP A 294 -12.49 13.35 8.45
N GLY A 295 -11.53 12.72 7.76
CA GLY A 295 -11.77 11.58 6.87
C GLY A 295 -12.28 10.30 7.54
N MET A 296 -12.06 10.15 8.84
CA MET A 296 -12.58 9.04 9.66
C MET A 296 -13.85 9.39 10.45
N THR A 297 -14.21 10.67 10.48
CA THR A 297 -15.32 11.21 11.28
C THR A 297 -16.53 11.49 10.39
N LEU A 298 -16.30 12.14 9.25
CA LEU A 298 -17.35 12.53 8.32
C LEU A 298 -17.57 11.46 7.25
N PRO A 299 -18.83 11.07 6.98
CA PRO A 299 -19.16 10.28 5.80
C PRO A 299 -18.72 10.98 4.51
N LYS A 300 -18.46 10.19 3.46
CA LYS A 300 -18.04 10.71 2.14
C LYS A 300 -18.98 11.80 1.59
N GLN A 301 -20.29 11.63 1.75
CA GLN A 301 -21.27 12.63 1.31
C GLN A 301 -21.16 13.92 2.12
N SER A 302 -20.99 13.85 3.46
CA SER A 302 -20.83 15.02 4.31
C SER A 302 -19.55 15.80 4.00
N LEU A 303 -18.46 15.11 3.65
CA LEU A 303 -17.22 15.74 3.15
C LEU A 303 -17.46 16.50 1.84
N ALA A 304 -18.14 15.88 0.88
CA ALA A 304 -18.49 16.53 -0.39
C ALA A 304 -19.40 17.75 -0.19
N ASP A 305 -20.40 17.63 0.68
CA ASP A 305 -21.35 18.69 1.02
C ASP A 305 -20.62 19.88 1.67
N VAL A 306 -19.78 19.65 2.69
CA VAL A 306 -19.08 20.75 3.38
C VAL A 306 -18.05 21.43 2.49
N ILE A 307 -17.34 20.70 1.64
CA ILE A 307 -16.41 21.29 0.66
C ILE A 307 -17.18 22.16 -0.35
N THR A 308 -18.34 21.70 -0.82
CA THR A 308 -19.23 22.49 -1.69
C THR A 308 -19.72 23.76 -0.99
N TYR A 309 -20.09 23.68 0.29
CA TYR A 309 -20.45 24.85 1.09
C TYR A 309 -19.29 25.85 1.21
N LEU A 310 -18.07 25.38 1.54
CA LEU A 310 -16.89 26.22 1.66
C LEU A 310 -16.62 27.00 0.36
N ARG A 311 -16.62 26.31 -0.78
CA ARG A 311 -16.37 26.91 -2.11
C ARG A 311 -17.45 27.89 -2.55
N SER A 312 -18.71 27.62 -2.22
CA SER A 312 -19.84 28.44 -2.66
C SER A 312 -20.12 29.64 -1.75
N THR A 313 -19.69 29.58 -0.49
CA THR A 313 -19.98 30.60 0.53
C THR A 313 -18.86 31.63 0.67
N PHE A 314 -17.60 31.19 0.71
CA PHE A 314 -16.47 32.07 0.97
C PHE A 314 -15.71 32.35 -0.34
N LYS A 315 -15.92 33.53 -0.91
CA LYS A 315 -15.44 33.93 -2.25
C LYS A 315 -14.49 35.13 -2.26
N ASN A 316 -13.74 35.35 -1.18
CA ASN A 316 -12.86 36.51 -1.02
C ASN A 316 -13.63 37.85 -1.15
N GLN A 317 -14.49 38.15 -0.17
CA GLN A 317 -15.19 39.44 -0.06
C GLN A 317 -14.35 40.46 0.72
#